data_AF-A0A7S1SW61-F1
#
_entry.id   AF-A0A7S1SW61-F1
#
_cell.length_a   1.000
_cell.length_b   1.000
_cell.length_c   1.000
_cell.angle_alpha   90.00
_cell.angle_beta   90.00
_cell.angle_gamma   90.00
#
_symmetry.space_group_name_H-M   'P 1'
#
loop_
_entity.id
_entity.type
_entity.pdbx_description
1 polymer ?
#
loop_
_entity_poly.entity_id
_entity_poly.type
_entity_poly.pdbx_seq_one_letter_code
_entity_poly.pdbx_strand_id
1 'polypeptide(L)'
;MMKVGDMVTLVRDQPAVAAALVAAAIPAVVATGMAGSFLTLLIAPLLPWIAVFLGAAYYFSPKRGEVKEAAVKAVTEAVPAAVSSDAPAPTAGSAPTPASDVPTYKPWTDPLEKSAAFDQLEQLISSRIFYIDGAMGTSIQKYKLEEPDFVGDRYKGHSKDLKGNNDILVLTRPDVIAEIHTAFLEAGADIIETNTFSGTTIAQADYALDTVEEVFAINKTAAELAKKCTAEYMAKHPGEVKFVAGAIGPTNKTLSVSPSVENPALRGATFDEIEQAYYEQAEGLYAGGVDIFLVETIFDTLNAKAAVFALERFFYDKKLRIPVMISGTIVDNSGRTLSGQTNEAFWNSVSHVKPFAIGLNCALGAKDMIKFIANLSKCADCWVFCYPNAGLPNAMGGYDQKGPEMADECRPFFEQGLINGIGGCCGTGPEHIAALRKMSIDYPVRPKAVVDPVMRISGLEPLNYYPDANSQRSTFLNIGERCNVAGSIMYKKAIVDGDYEKAAAIAMKQVQQGAHVLDINMDDGLIEGVSAMTKFVNLLVSDPEISRVPFMIDSSKFHIVEAG
;
A
#
# COMPACT_ATOMS: atom_id res chain seq x y z
N MET A 1 25.45 7.70 -42.45
CA MET A 1 24.98 7.69 -41.03
C MET A 1 25.97 8.48 -40.20
N MET A 2 25.50 9.52 -39.52
CA MET A 2 26.31 10.40 -38.66
C MET A 2 26.31 9.83 -37.23
N LYS A 3 27.39 10.00 -36.44
CA LYS A 3 27.43 9.49 -35.06
C LYS A 3 26.55 10.36 -34.15
N VAL A 4 25.95 9.76 -33.12
CA VAL A 4 24.95 10.40 -32.23
C VAL A 4 25.49 11.71 -31.59
N GLY A 5 26.77 11.77 -31.22
CA GLY A 5 27.39 12.98 -30.67
C GLY A 5 27.45 14.15 -31.65
N ASP A 6 27.64 13.88 -32.94
CA ASP A 6 27.67 14.92 -33.97
C ASP A 6 26.27 15.46 -34.28
N MET A 7 25.24 14.62 -34.07
CA MET A 7 23.83 14.97 -34.26
C MET A 7 23.33 15.92 -33.17
N VAL A 8 23.74 15.71 -31.92
CA VAL A 8 23.45 16.61 -30.80
C VAL A 8 24.11 17.97 -30.99
N THR A 9 25.35 17.98 -31.52
CA THR A 9 26.09 19.21 -31.82
C THR A 9 25.43 19.98 -32.98
N LEU A 10 24.97 19.29 -34.02
CA LEU A 10 24.25 19.90 -35.16
C LEU A 10 22.91 20.51 -34.76
N VAL A 11 22.14 19.84 -33.88
CA VAL A 11 20.85 20.32 -33.36
C VAL A 11 21.04 21.56 -32.47
N ARG A 12 22.12 21.59 -31.68
CA ARG A 12 22.45 22.72 -30.81
C ARG A 12 22.94 23.95 -31.58
N ASP A 13 23.84 23.74 -32.54
CA ASP A 13 24.61 24.84 -33.13
C ASP A 13 24.03 25.32 -34.48
N GLN A 14 23.27 24.49 -35.21
CA GLN A 14 22.62 24.86 -36.48
C GLN A 14 21.21 24.26 -36.63
N PRO A 15 20.23 24.70 -35.81
CA PRO A 15 18.90 24.09 -35.73
C PRO A 15 18.10 24.16 -37.04
N ALA A 16 18.31 25.20 -37.87
CA ALA A 16 17.66 25.32 -39.17
C ALA A 16 18.17 24.28 -40.20
N VAL A 17 19.46 23.92 -40.13
CA VAL A 17 20.08 22.90 -41.01
C VAL A 17 19.65 21.50 -40.57
N ALA A 18 19.57 21.27 -39.25
CA ALA A 18 19.03 20.04 -38.69
C ALA A 18 17.56 19.82 -39.10
N ALA A 19 16.72 20.87 -39.05
CA ALA A 19 15.33 20.81 -39.48
C ALA A 19 15.18 20.50 -40.98
N ALA A 20 16.02 21.10 -41.83
CA ALA A 20 16.01 20.82 -43.27
C ALA A 20 16.44 19.38 -43.61
N LEU A 21 17.41 18.82 -42.88
CA LEU A 21 17.84 17.43 -43.04
C LEU A 21 16.77 16.43 -42.61
N VAL A 22 16.04 16.72 -41.52
CA VAL A 22 14.90 15.89 -41.07
C VAL A 22 13.75 15.96 -42.08
N ALA A 23 13.42 17.16 -42.59
CA ALA A 23 12.39 17.33 -43.60
C ALA A 23 12.72 16.60 -44.93
N ALA A 24 14.00 16.56 -45.32
CA ALA A 24 14.47 15.86 -46.52
C ALA A 24 14.51 14.33 -46.37
N ALA A 25 14.56 13.80 -45.14
CA ALA A 25 14.60 12.36 -44.87
C ALA A 25 13.21 11.69 -44.89
N ILE A 26 12.14 12.47 -44.66
CA ILE A 26 10.76 11.98 -44.59
C ILE A 26 10.29 11.34 -45.91
N PRO A 27 10.55 11.92 -47.12
CA PRO A 27 10.15 11.30 -48.38
C PRO A 27 10.91 9.99 -48.69
N ALA A 28 12.15 9.84 -48.21
CA ALA A 28 12.99 8.65 -48.48
C ALA A 28 12.54 7.41 -47.69
N VAL A 29 11.99 7.61 -46.48
CA VAL A 29 11.44 6.53 -45.64
C VAL A 29 10.09 6.05 -46.18
N VAL A 30 9.30 6.94 -46.78
CA VAL A 30 7.98 6.61 -47.36
C VAL A 30 8.11 5.86 -48.70
N ALA A 31 9.20 6.06 -49.45
CA ALA A 31 9.38 5.48 -50.78
C ALA A 31 9.92 4.04 -50.83
N THR A 32 10.41 3.47 -49.72
CA THR A 32 11.17 2.19 -49.75
C THR A 32 10.43 0.95 -49.24
N GLY A 33 9.17 1.06 -48.80
CA GLY A 33 8.24 -0.08 -48.71
C GLY A 33 8.74 -1.32 -47.96
N MET A 34 9.60 -1.18 -46.93
CA MET A 34 10.10 -2.30 -46.13
C MET A 34 9.79 -2.12 -44.64
N ALA A 35 9.08 -3.12 -44.10
CA ALA A 35 8.90 -3.50 -42.70
C ALA A 35 8.04 -2.62 -41.76
N GLY A 36 6.76 -3.00 -41.67
CA GLY A 36 6.17 -3.57 -40.44
C GLY A 36 6.18 -2.77 -39.13
N SER A 37 5.05 -2.10 -38.86
CA SER A 37 4.34 -1.96 -37.58
C SER A 37 5.03 -1.50 -36.29
N PHE A 38 6.34 -1.21 -36.27
CA PHE A 38 7.03 -0.81 -35.02
C PHE A 38 7.37 0.69 -34.96
N LEU A 39 7.53 1.36 -36.10
CA LEU A 39 7.98 2.77 -36.14
C LEU A 39 6.82 3.79 -36.15
N THR A 40 5.66 3.42 -36.69
CA THR A 40 4.46 4.27 -36.76
C THR A 40 3.81 4.50 -35.39
N LEU A 41 3.97 3.56 -34.45
CA LEU A 41 3.48 3.64 -33.06
C LEU A 41 4.31 4.56 -32.16
N LEU A 42 5.59 4.80 -32.50
CA LEU A 42 6.49 5.64 -31.70
C LEU A 42 6.49 7.11 -32.14
N ILE A 43 6.26 7.40 -33.42
CA ILE A 43 6.44 8.77 -33.96
C ILE A 43 5.11 9.55 -34.03
N ALA A 44 3.97 8.87 -34.22
CA ALA A 44 2.66 9.52 -34.27
C ALA A 44 2.30 10.33 -33.00
N PRO A 45 2.65 9.90 -31.77
CA PRO A 45 2.39 10.68 -30.56
C PRO A 45 3.32 11.89 -30.36
N LEU A 46 4.45 11.96 -31.09
CA LEU A 46 5.48 13.00 -30.94
C LEU A 46 5.29 14.19 -31.90
N LEU A 47 4.46 14.05 -32.93
CA LEU A 47 4.16 15.11 -33.91
C LEU A 47 3.57 16.40 -33.29
N PRO A 48 2.68 16.35 -32.28
CA PRO A 48 2.21 17.55 -31.58
C PRO A 48 3.33 18.25 -30.80
N TRP A 49 4.26 17.49 -30.22
CA TRP A 49 5.36 18.00 -29.41
C TRP A 49 6.44 18.70 -30.24
N ILE A 50 6.69 18.23 -31.47
CA ILE A 50 7.62 18.88 -32.41
C ILE A 50 7.07 20.25 -32.85
N ALA A 51 5.75 20.38 -33.03
CA ALA A 51 5.12 21.67 -33.36
C ALA A 51 5.16 22.67 -32.19
N VAL A 52 5.00 22.19 -30.94
CA VAL A 52 5.12 23.00 -29.71
C VAL A 52 6.56 23.45 -29.48
N PHE A 53 7.55 22.58 -29.71
CA PHE A 53 8.97 22.93 -29.61
C PHE A 53 9.43 23.95 -30.68
N LEU A 54 8.92 23.85 -31.91
CA LEU A 54 9.20 24.80 -32.98
C LEU A 54 8.54 26.18 -32.73
N GLY A 55 7.37 26.22 -32.09
CA GLY A 55 6.71 27.47 -31.67
C GLY A 55 7.42 28.16 -30.51
N ALA A 56 7.91 27.41 -29.52
CA ALA A 56 8.65 27.96 -28.38
C ALA A 56 10.03 28.52 -28.78
N ALA A 57 10.71 27.88 -29.74
CA ALA A 57 12.01 28.36 -30.24
C ALA A 57 11.90 29.68 -31.05
N TYR A 58 10.74 29.97 -31.65
CA TYR A 58 10.50 31.23 -32.37
C TYR A 58 10.20 32.42 -31.42
N TYR A 59 9.66 32.15 -30.24
CA TYR A 59 9.24 33.19 -29.27
C TYR A 59 10.34 33.62 -28.29
N PHE A 60 11.38 32.79 -28.09
CA PHE A 60 12.46 33.03 -27.13
C PHE A 60 13.83 33.26 -27.79
N SER A 61 13.90 34.19 -28.74
CA SER A 61 15.19 34.74 -29.20
C SER A 61 15.51 36.04 -28.45
N PRO A 62 16.47 36.06 -27.50
CA PRO A 62 16.83 37.27 -26.79
C PRO A 62 17.86 38.06 -27.61
N LYS A 63 17.45 39.22 -28.15
CA LYS A 63 18.40 40.29 -28.42
C LYS A 63 18.89 40.84 -27.09
N ARG A 64 20.07 40.39 -26.65
CA ARG A 64 20.86 41.05 -25.60
C ARG A 64 21.72 42.15 -26.24
N GLY A 65 21.62 43.36 -25.70
CA GLY A 65 22.58 44.43 -25.89
C GLY A 65 22.28 45.57 -24.92
N GLU A 66 23.18 45.74 -23.95
CA GLU A 66 23.42 46.95 -23.13
C GLU A 66 22.28 47.31 -22.14
N VAL A 67 22.48 47.32 -20.81
CA VAL A 67 23.41 48.16 -20.05
C VAL A 67 23.83 47.43 -18.77
N LYS A 68 25.15 47.26 -18.60
CA LYS A 68 25.81 46.96 -17.33
C LYS A 68 26.26 48.28 -16.70
N GLU A 69 26.50 48.23 -15.38
CA GLU A 69 27.30 49.20 -14.61
C GLU A 69 26.67 50.57 -14.31
N ALA A 70 25.59 50.56 -13.53
CA ALA A 70 25.23 51.70 -12.68
C ALA A 70 24.52 51.30 -11.36
N ALA A 71 23.95 50.09 -11.27
CA ALA A 71 23.12 49.69 -10.13
C ALA A 71 23.86 48.94 -8.99
N VAL A 72 25.16 48.67 -9.12
CA VAL A 72 25.94 47.91 -8.11
C VAL A 72 26.72 48.84 -7.16
N LYS A 73 26.66 50.17 -7.36
CA LYS A 73 27.38 51.16 -6.52
C LYS A 73 26.48 51.93 -5.54
N ALA A 74 25.17 51.71 -5.57
CA ALA A 74 24.20 52.45 -4.73
C ALA A 74 23.68 51.67 -3.51
N VAL A 75 24.13 50.43 -3.29
CA VAL A 75 23.65 49.55 -2.20
C VAL A 75 24.71 49.36 -1.09
N THR A 76 25.90 49.94 -1.24
CA THR A 76 27.00 49.84 -0.26
C THR A 76 27.26 51.10 0.57
N GLU A 77 26.46 52.16 0.44
CA GLU A 77 26.67 53.44 1.16
C GLU A 77 25.43 53.96 1.93
N ALA A 78 24.61 53.05 2.48
CA ALA A 78 23.54 53.44 3.40
C ALA A 78 23.46 52.50 4.60
N VAL A 79 24.47 52.54 5.47
CA VAL A 79 24.38 52.03 6.85
C VAL A 79 24.46 53.25 7.77
N PRO A 80 23.36 53.67 8.42
CA PRO A 80 23.42 54.65 9.48
C PRO A 80 23.98 54.02 10.76
N ALA A 81 24.62 54.88 11.54
CA ALA A 81 25.40 54.60 12.72
C ALA A 81 24.65 53.85 13.84
N ALA A 82 25.46 53.17 14.65
CA ALA A 82 25.10 52.45 15.86
C ALA A 82 24.15 53.22 16.79
N VAL A 83 23.08 52.56 17.19
CA VAL A 83 22.28 52.94 18.35
C VAL A 83 22.89 52.25 19.56
N SER A 84 23.47 53.01 20.48
CA SER A 84 23.75 52.52 21.83
C SER A 84 22.44 52.36 22.57
N SER A 85 22.25 51.23 23.23
CA SER A 85 21.18 51.08 24.23
C SER A 85 21.79 50.41 25.47
N ASP A 86 22.16 51.26 26.42
CA ASP A 86 22.34 50.92 27.82
C ASP A 86 20.98 50.54 28.43
N ALA A 87 20.46 49.37 28.04
CA ALA A 87 19.37 48.72 28.76
C ALA A 87 20.01 47.74 29.76
N PRO A 88 19.73 47.84 31.08
CA PRO A 88 20.25 46.87 32.03
C PRO A 88 19.70 45.49 31.70
N ALA A 89 20.59 44.49 31.68
CA ALA A 89 20.22 43.09 31.51
C ALA A 89 19.12 42.73 32.54
N PRO A 90 18.05 42.02 32.13
CA PRO A 90 17.04 41.57 33.07
C PRO A 90 17.72 40.73 34.14
N THR A 91 17.60 41.17 35.39
CA THR A 91 18.04 40.44 36.58
C THR A 91 17.49 39.02 36.51
N ALA A 92 18.35 38.03 36.78
CA ALA A 92 18.00 36.62 36.86
C ALA A 92 16.75 36.43 37.73
N GLY A 93 15.59 36.38 37.08
CA GLY A 93 14.34 35.96 37.68
C GLY A 93 14.47 34.48 38.05
N SER A 94 13.94 34.14 39.22
CA SER A 94 13.82 32.80 39.80
C SER A 94 13.98 31.66 38.81
N ALA A 95 14.84 30.68 39.17
CA ALA A 95 14.95 29.40 38.48
C ALA A 95 13.56 28.91 38.04
N PRO A 96 13.38 28.46 36.78
CA PRO A 96 12.11 27.96 36.33
C PRO A 96 11.64 26.90 37.32
N THR A 97 10.44 27.09 37.86
CA THR A 97 9.71 26.07 38.59
C THR A 97 9.86 24.77 37.79
N PRO A 98 10.28 23.64 38.40
CA PRO A 98 10.42 22.39 37.68
C PRO A 98 9.15 22.17 36.88
N ALA A 99 9.29 22.02 35.56
CA ALA A 99 8.16 21.73 34.70
C ALA A 99 7.37 20.60 35.37
N SER A 100 6.07 20.82 35.57
CA SER A 100 5.15 19.81 36.08
C SER A 100 5.52 18.46 35.47
N ASP A 101 5.64 17.41 36.30
CA ASP A 101 6.06 16.06 35.88
C ASP A 101 5.53 15.75 34.48
N VAL A 102 6.40 15.85 33.47
CA VAL A 102 6.04 15.48 32.10
C VAL A 102 5.58 14.04 32.19
N PRO A 103 4.33 13.71 31.82
CA PRO A 103 3.82 12.36 31.96
C PRO A 103 4.81 11.39 31.32
N THR A 104 5.35 10.46 32.11
CA THR A 104 6.20 9.42 31.56
C THR A 104 5.36 8.56 30.64
N TYR A 105 5.85 8.36 29.40
CA TYR A 105 5.18 7.51 28.44
C TYR A 105 4.95 6.12 29.06
N LYS A 106 3.68 5.72 29.16
CA LYS A 106 3.30 4.36 29.50
C LYS A 106 3.11 3.59 28.20
N PRO A 107 3.78 2.45 28.00
CA PRO A 107 3.50 1.58 26.88
C PRO A 107 2.00 1.30 26.81
N TRP A 108 1.41 1.45 25.63
CA TRP A 108 0.02 1.12 25.43
C TRP A 108 -0.21 -0.36 25.72
N THR A 109 -1.25 -0.64 26.50
CA THR A 109 -1.73 -1.99 26.76
C THR A 109 -3.13 -2.10 26.19
N ASP A 110 -3.36 -3.11 25.37
CA ASP A 110 -4.67 -3.43 24.85
C ASP A 110 -5.66 -3.68 26.00
N PRO A 111 -6.74 -2.89 26.12
CA PRO A 111 -7.69 -3.04 27.21
C PRO A 111 -8.67 -4.20 27.01
N LEU A 112 -8.68 -4.83 25.83
CA LEU A 112 -9.64 -5.86 25.48
C LEU A 112 -9.18 -7.25 25.93
N GLU A 113 -10.14 -8.11 26.26
CA GLU A 113 -9.88 -9.52 26.49
C GLU A 113 -9.39 -10.16 25.20
N LYS A 114 -8.33 -10.97 25.26
CA LYS A 114 -7.80 -11.71 24.11
C LYS A 114 -8.51 -13.04 23.97
N SER A 115 -8.85 -13.44 22.75
CA SER A 115 -9.37 -14.77 22.49
C SER A 115 -8.34 -15.86 22.80
N ALA A 116 -8.81 -17.08 23.05
CA ALA A 116 -7.94 -18.24 23.33
C ALA A 116 -6.94 -18.56 22.20
N ALA A 117 -7.23 -18.12 20.97
CA ALA A 117 -6.36 -18.32 19.81
C ALA A 117 -4.97 -17.66 19.99
N PHE A 118 -4.86 -16.56 20.75
CA PHE A 118 -3.59 -15.88 20.99
C PHE A 118 -2.54 -16.81 21.62
N ASP A 119 -2.89 -17.49 22.72
CA ASP A 119 -1.95 -18.35 23.44
C ASP A 119 -1.60 -19.60 22.64
N GLN A 120 -2.59 -20.17 21.95
CA GLN A 120 -2.39 -21.35 21.11
C GLN A 120 -1.50 -21.06 19.90
N LEU A 121 -1.69 -19.91 19.25
CA LEU A 121 -0.84 -19.47 18.15
C LEU A 121 0.56 -19.09 18.63
N GLU A 122 0.69 -18.37 19.74
CA GLU A 122 2.02 -18.03 20.28
C GLU A 122 2.81 -19.30 20.62
N GLN A 123 2.15 -20.32 21.17
CA GLN A 123 2.75 -21.62 21.43
C GLN A 123 3.18 -22.32 20.13
N LEU A 124 2.30 -22.36 19.11
CA LEU A 124 2.61 -22.97 17.82
C LEU A 124 3.82 -22.29 17.16
N ILE A 125 3.76 -20.97 16.98
CA ILE A 125 4.72 -20.19 16.20
C ILE A 125 6.07 -20.12 16.91
N SER A 126 6.09 -20.10 18.24
CA SER A 126 7.35 -20.13 19.00
C SER A 126 8.06 -21.49 18.91
N SER A 127 7.33 -22.55 18.58
CA SER A 127 7.89 -23.92 18.55
C SER A 127 8.44 -24.33 17.18
N ARG A 128 7.82 -23.86 16.09
CA ARG A 128 8.20 -24.17 14.71
C ARG A 128 7.61 -23.16 13.73
N ILE A 129 8.07 -23.23 12.48
CA ILE A 129 7.42 -22.55 11.37
C ILE A 129 5.98 -23.05 11.22
N PHE A 130 5.03 -22.13 11.09
CA PHE A 130 3.61 -22.46 10.82
C PHE A 130 3.31 -22.44 9.32
N TYR A 131 2.26 -23.17 8.93
CA TYR A 131 1.88 -23.31 7.53
C TYR A 131 0.49 -22.72 7.25
N ILE A 132 0.42 -21.77 6.33
CA ILE A 132 -0.84 -21.33 5.72
C ILE A 132 -1.12 -22.26 4.52
N ASP A 133 -2.38 -22.43 4.15
CA ASP A 133 -2.75 -23.20 2.97
C ASP A 133 -2.31 -22.54 1.65
N GLY A 134 -2.81 -23.08 0.54
CA GLY A 134 -2.51 -22.61 -0.81
C GLY A 134 -3.73 -21.92 -1.44
N ALA A 135 -3.65 -21.66 -2.74
CA ALA A 135 -4.71 -20.90 -3.42
C ALA A 135 -6.04 -21.67 -3.54
N MET A 136 -7.09 -21.13 -2.91
CA MET A 136 -8.48 -21.53 -3.09
C MET A 136 -8.93 -21.34 -4.56
N GLY A 137 -8.71 -20.16 -5.13
CA GLY A 137 -9.18 -19.82 -6.48
C GLY A 137 -8.63 -20.75 -7.58
N THR A 138 -7.32 -20.99 -7.62
CA THR A 138 -6.74 -21.93 -8.61
C THR A 138 -7.07 -23.39 -8.31
N SER A 139 -7.45 -23.72 -7.08
CA SER A 139 -7.96 -25.06 -6.73
C SER A 139 -9.40 -25.25 -7.26
N ILE A 140 -10.28 -24.26 -7.11
CA ILE A 140 -11.64 -24.26 -7.66
C ILE A 140 -11.62 -24.41 -9.20
N GLN A 141 -10.69 -23.73 -9.88
CA GLN A 141 -10.57 -23.81 -11.35
C GLN A 141 -10.39 -25.25 -11.88
N LYS A 142 -9.83 -26.17 -11.08
CA LYS A 142 -9.63 -27.57 -11.47
C LYS A 142 -10.93 -28.35 -11.60
N TYR A 143 -11.99 -27.91 -10.90
CA TYR A 143 -13.32 -28.52 -10.96
C TYR A 143 -14.11 -28.10 -12.20
N LYS A 144 -13.64 -27.08 -12.95
CA LYS A 144 -14.28 -26.58 -14.18
C LYS A 144 -15.78 -26.29 -14.00
N LEU A 145 -16.10 -25.61 -12.89
CA LEU A 145 -17.46 -25.24 -12.55
C LEU A 145 -18.04 -24.27 -13.58
N GLU A 146 -19.32 -24.45 -13.87
CA GLU A 146 -20.06 -23.64 -14.84
C GLU A 146 -21.16 -22.84 -14.13
N GLU A 147 -21.78 -21.90 -14.83
CA GLU A 147 -22.83 -21.01 -14.26
C GLU A 147 -23.86 -21.74 -13.35
N PRO A 148 -24.39 -22.93 -13.71
CA PRO A 148 -25.33 -23.65 -12.85
C PRO A 148 -24.78 -24.03 -11.46
N ASP A 149 -23.47 -24.25 -11.34
CA ASP A 149 -22.80 -24.53 -10.06
C ASP A 149 -22.73 -23.29 -9.16
N PHE A 150 -22.53 -22.11 -9.76
CA PHE A 150 -22.50 -20.83 -9.04
C PHE A 150 -23.92 -20.37 -8.66
N VAL A 151 -24.90 -20.60 -9.52
CA VAL A 151 -26.30 -20.25 -9.27
C VAL A 151 -26.93 -21.18 -8.21
N GLY A 152 -26.70 -22.48 -8.34
CA GLY A 152 -27.29 -23.51 -7.48
C GLY A 152 -28.83 -23.40 -7.39
N ASP A 153 -29.40 -23.86 -6.28
CA ASP A 153 -30.82 -23.66 -6.00
C ASP A 153 -31.12 -22.27 -5.40
N ARG A 154 -30.14 -21.67 -4.70
CA ARG A 154 -30.29 -20.42 -3.95
C ARG A 154 -30.54 -19.21 -4.85
N TYR A 155 -29.83 -19.11 -5.97
CA TYR A 155 -29.83 -17.91 -6.82
C TYR A 155 -30.62 -18.10 -8.13
N LYS A 156 -31.55 -19.07 -8.17
CA LYS A 156 -32.38 -19.28 -9.37
C LYS A 156 -33.13 -18.01 -9.76
N GLY A 157 -32.94 -17.59 -11.02
CA GLY A 157 -33.56 -16.37 -11.55
C GLY A 157 -32.81 -15.08 -11.21
N HIS A 158 -31.58 -15.17 -10.70
CA HIS A 158 -30.72 -14.02 -10.49
C HIS A 158 -30.46 -13.26 -11.80
N SER A 159 -30.33 -11.94 -11.72
CA SER A 159 -30.33 -11.07 -12.90
C SER A 159 -28.96 -10.91 -13.58
N LYS A 160 -27.90 -11.40 -12.95
CA LYS A 160 -26.51 -11.32 -13.45
C LYS A 160 -25.87 -12.70 -13.45
N ASP A 161 -24.88 -12.88 -14.32
CA ASP A 161 -24.02 -14.06 -14.31
C ASP A 161 -23.22 -14.10 -13.00
N LEU A 162 -23.16 -15.27 -12.36
CA LEU A 162 -22.47 -15.49 -11.09
C LEU A 162 -21.15 -16.26 -11.24
N LYS A 163 -20.89 -16.85 -12.41
CA LYS A 163 -19.61 -17.50 -12.71
C LYS A 163 -18.44 -16.55 -12.49
N GLY A 164 -17.50 -16.99 -11.66
CA GLY A 164 -16.33 -16.20 -11.26
C GLY A 164 -16.41 -15.63 -9.85
N ASN A 165 -17.61 -15.56 -9.26
CA ASN A 165 -17.79 -15.25 -7.85
C ASN A 165 -17.49 -16.50 -7.02
N ASN A 166 -16.21 -16.75 -6.71
CA ASN A 166 -15.83 -17.97 -5.98
C ASN A 166 -16.39 -18.00 -4.56
N ASP A 167 -16.56 -16.85 -3.92
CA ASP A 167 -17.02 -16.70 -2.54
C ASP A 167 -18.38 -17.37 -2.30
N ILE A 168 -19.32 -17.27 -3.25
CA ILE A 168 -20.67 -17.87 -3.10
C ILE A 168 -20.68 -19.40 -3.21
N LEU A 169 -19.58 -20.03 -3.64
CA LEU A 169 -19.49 -21.49 -3.72
C LEU A 169 -19.55 -22.14 -2.33
N VAL A 170 -19.31 -21.40 -1.25
CA VAL A 170 -19.58 -21.91 0.11
C VAL A 170 -21.07 -22.19 0.37
N LEU A 171 -21.95 -21.52 -0.39
CA LEU A 171 -23.40 -21.69 -0.30
C LEU A 171 -23.91 -22.69 -1.34
N THR A 172 -23.37 -22.67 -2.56
CA THR A 172 -23.91 -23.48 -3.66
C THR A 172 -23.16 -24.79 -3.92
N ARG A 173 -21.85 -24.83 -3.64
CA ARG A 173 -20.98 -26.01 -3.77
C ARG A 173 -20.08 -26.21 -2.53
N PRO A 174 -20.66 -26.29 -1.32
CA PRO A 174 -19.88 -26.48 -0.09
C PRO A 174 -19.08 -27.79 -0.10
N ASP A 175 -19.50 -28.78 -0.90
CA ASP A 175 -18.77 -30.03 -1.11
C ASP A 175 -17.37 -29.79 -1.71
N VAL A 176 -17.28 -28.92 -2.72
CA VAL A 176 -16.02 -28.57 -3.40
C VAL A 176 -15.09 -27.81 -2.46
N ILE A 177 -15.62 -26.80 -1.77
CA ILE A 177 -14.83 -25.97 -0.86
C ILE A 177 -14.31 -26.80 0.32
N ALA A 178 -15.14 -27.68 0.90
CA ALA A 178 -14.73 -28.58 1.97
C ALA A 178 -13.65 -29.57 1.54
N GLU A 179 -13.74 -30.11 0.31
CA GLU A 179 -12.72 -31.00 -0.25
C GLU A 179 -11.37 -30.28 -0.36
N ILE A 180 -11.36 -29.04 -0.84
CA ILE A 180 -10.14 -28.21 -0.96
C ILE A 180 -9.53 -27.94 0.42
N HIS A 181 -10.32 -27.48 1.40
CA HIS A 181 -9.82 -27.25 2.77
C HIS A 181 -9.23 -28.53 3.36
N THR A 182 -9.94 -29.66 3.22
CA THR A 182 -9.48 -30.95 3.73
C THR A 182 -8.16 -31.34 3.08
N ALA A 183 -8.00 -31.15 1.76
CA ALA A 183 -6.76 -31.46 1.06
C ALA A 183 -5.57 -30.63 1.57
N PHE A 184 -5.76 -29.37 1.91
CA PHE A 184 -4.71 -28.54 2.51
C PHE A 184 -4.37 -28.92 3.96
N LEU A 185 -5.38 -29.27 4.76
CA LEU A 185 -5.16 -29.79 6.11
C LEU A 185 -4.34 -31.10 6.09
N GLU A 186 -4.69 -32.02 5.19
CA GLU A 186 -3.95 -33.28 4.98
C GLU A 186 -2.54 -33.05 4.43
N ALA A 187 -2.30 -31.97 3.68
CA ALA A 187 -0.96 -31.56 3.26
C ALA A 187 -0.11 -30.97 4.41
N GLY A 188 -0.73 -30.66 5.54
CA GLY A 188 -0.07 -30.17 6.74
C GLY A 188 -0.18 -28.67 6.98
N ALA A 189 -1.16 -27.99 6.37
CA ALA A 189 -1.52 -26.63 6.76
C ALA A 189 -1.89 -26.59 8.24
N ASP A 190 -1.50 -25.53 8.94
CA ASP A 190 -1.92 -25.23 10.31
C ASP A 190 -3.07 -24.24 10.34
N ILE A 191 -3.08 -23.33 9.36
CA ILE A 191 -4.09 -22.30 9.18
C ILE A 191 -4.67 -22.50 7.77
N ILE A 192 -5.99 -22.59 7.67
CA ILE A 192 -6.70 -22.51 6.38
C ILE A 192 -7.45 -21.18 6.29
N GLU A 193 -7.40 -20.57 5.11
CA GLU A 193 -8.10 -19.32 4.81
C GLU A 193 -9.57 -19.60 4.46
N THR A 194 -10.51 -18.80 4.96
CA THR A 194 -11.92 -18.88 4.51
C THR A 194 -12.03 -18.47 3.04
N ASN A 195 -12.97 -19.07 2.31
CA ASN A 195 -13.26 -18.65 0.93
C ASN A 195 -14.11 -17.35 0.91
N THR A 196 -13.49 -16.23 1.31
CA THR A 196 -14.15 -14.93 1.56
C THR A 196 -13.34 -13.74 1.03
N PHE A 197 -12.43 -13.96 0.10
CA PHE A 197 -11.56 -12.93 -0.45
C PHE A 197 -12.32 -11.68 -0.95
N SER A 198 -13.50 -11.89 -1.54
CA SER A 198 -14.40 -10.84 -2.07
C SER A 198 -15.69 -10.74 -1.28
N GLY A 199 -15.70 -11.19 -0.02
CA GLY A 199 -16.88 -11.23 0.86
C GLY A 199 -17.27 -9.86 1.43
N THR A 200 -17.28 -8.80 0.63
CA THR A 200 -17.70 -7.44 1.05
C THR A 200 -18.87 -6.95 0.21
N THR A 201 -19.68 -6.02 0.74
CA THR A 201 -20.77 -5.39 -0.02
C THR A 201 -20.25 -4.69 -1.27
N ILE A 202 -19.08 -4.07 -1.20
CA ILE A 202 -18.44 -3.40 -2.34
C ILE A 202 -18.07 -4.38 -3.47
N ALA A 203 -17.44 -5.52 -3.16
CA ALA A 203 -17.05 -6.48 -4.18
C ALA A 203 -18.24 -7.29 -4.71
N GLN A 204 -19.21 -7.64 -3.85
CA GLN A 204 -20.40 -8.39 -4.25
C GLN A 204 -21.36 -7.56 -5.12
N ALA A 205 -21.22 -6.22 -5.18
CA ALA A 205 -22.01 -5.35 -6.05
C ALA A 205 -21.81 -5.64 -7.55
N ASP A 206 -20.61 -6.10 -7.94
CA ASP A 206 -20.33 -6.52 -9.32
C ASP A 206 -21.28 -7.67 -9.74
N TYR A 207 -21.67 -8.51 -8.78
CA TYR A 207 -22.59 -9.63 -8.95
C TYR A 207 -24.03 -9.33 -8.51
N ALA A 208 -24.35 -8.11 -8.07
CA ALA A 208 -25.66 -7.73 -7.49
C ALA A 208 -26.05 -8.57 -6.26
N LEU A 209 -25.07 -8.89 -5.41
CA LEU A 209 -25.22 -9.60 -4.14
C LEU A 209 -24.72 -8.76 -2.95
N ASP A 210 -24.79 -7.43 -3.09
CA ASP A 210 -24.23 -6.41 -2.19
C ASP A 210 -25.11 -6.08 -0.97
N THR A 211 -26.17 -6.82 -0.72
CA THR A 211 -26.96 -6.66 0.51
C THR A 211 -26.17 -7.16 1.73
N VAL A 212 -26.28 -6.45 2.85
CA VAL A 212 -25.60 -6.79 4.11
C VAL A 212 -25.92 -8.23 4.56
N GLU A 213 -27.17 -8.66 4.39
CA GLU A 213 -27.61 -10.01 4.77
C GLU A 213 -26.94 -11.10 3.94
N GLU A 214 -26.75 -10.87 2.64
CA GLU A 214 -26.11 -11.83 1.74
C GLU A 214 -24.61 -11.91 2.02
N VAL A 215 -23.95 -10.77 2.20
CA VAL A 215 -22.53 -10.71 2.60
C VAL A 215 -22.31 -11.39 3.94
N PHE A 216 -23.17 -11.14 4.92
CA PHE A 216 -23.12 -11.84 6.20
C PHE A 216 -23.27 -13.35 6.02
N ALA A 217 -24.24 -13.80 5.20
CA ALA A 217 -24.47 -15.22 4.93
C ALA A 217 -23.27 -15.91 4.27
N ILE A 218 -22.64 -15.26 3.27
CA ILE A 218 -21.43 -15.77 2.60
C ILE A 218 -20.31 -15.96 3.63
N ASN A 219 -19.96 -14.90 4.37
CA ASN A 219 -18.84 -14.94 5.29
C ASN A 219 -19.04 -15.90 6.46
N LYS A 220 -20.24 -15.88 7.05
CA LYS A 220 -20.58 -16.80 8.14
C LYS A 220 -20.51 -18.26 7.67
N THR A 221 -21.10 -18.58 6.53
CA THR A 221 -21.11 -19.95 6.01
C THR A 221 -19.71 -20.42 5.64
N ALA A 222 -18.88 -19.56 5.06
CA ALA A 222 -17.50 -19.86 4.75
C ALA A 222 -16.68 -20.20 6.02
N ALA A 223 -16.83 -19.38 7.06
CA ALA A 223 -16.17 -19.61 8.35
C ALA A 223 -16.67 -20.90 9.02
N GLU A 224 -17.99 -21.14 9.08
CA GLU A 224 -18.56 -22.38 9.63
C GLU A 224 -18.06 -23.62 8.89
N LEU A 225 -17.96 -23.55 7.56
CA LEU A 225 -17.46 -24.65 6.73
C LEU A 225 -15.98 -24.95 7.02
N ALA A 226 -15.13 -23.93 7.07
CA ALA A 226 -13.72 -24.09 7.42
C ALA A 226 -13.53 -24.61 8.86
N LYS A 227 -14.34 -24.12 9.83
CA LYS A 227 -14.33 -24.61 11.21
C LYS A 227 -14.77 -26.06 11.30
N LYS A 228 -15.75 -26.48 10.49
CA LYS A 228 -16.15 -27.88 10.38
C LYS A 228 -14.99 -28.74 9.86
N CYS A 229 -14.32 -28.33 8.79
CA CYS A 229 -13.18 -29.07 8.22
C CYS A 229 -12.04 -29.23 9.23
N THR A 230 -11.66 -28.16 9.94
CA THR A 230 -10.62 -28.21 10.98
C THR A 230 -11.03 -29.11 12.15
N ALA A 231 -12.28 -29.04 12.62
CA ALA A 231 -12.79 -29.90 13.69
C ALA A 231 -12.78 -31.38 13.28
N GLU A 232 -13.24 -31.71 12.07
CA GLU A 232 -13.22 -33.09 11.55
C GLU A 232 -11.79 -33.62 11.38
N TYR A 233 -10.85 -32.77 10.95
CA TYR A 233 -9.44 -33.12 10.86
C TYR A 233 -8.83 -33.40 12.23
N MET A 234 -9.01 -32.49 13.20
CA MET A 234 -8.47 -32.64 14.56
C MET A 234 -9.06 -33.84 15.30
N ALA A 235 -10.32 -34.20 15.03
CA ALA A 235 -10.92 -35.43 15.57
C ALA A 235 -10.21 -36.71 15.06
N LYS A 236 -9.68 -36.69 13.83
CA LYS A 236 -8.90 -37.78 13.23
C LYS A 236 -7.41 -37.73 13.62
N HIS A 237 -6.90 -36.57 14.01
CA HIS A 237 -5.50 -36.32 14.37
C HIS A 237 -5.36 -35.73 15.79
N PRO A 238 -5.62 -36.52 16.86
CA PRO A 238 -5.58 -36.02 18.23
C PRO A 238 -4.21 -35.43 18.58
N GLY A 239 -4.22 -34.21 19.13
CA GLY A 239 -3.00 -33.48 19.53
C GLY A 239 -2.50 -32.46 18.50
N GLU A 240 -3.02 -32.49 17.27
CA GLU A 240 -2.84 -31.39 16.32
C GLU A 240 -3.90 -30.30 16.55
N VAL A 241 -3.47 -29.04 16.47
CA VAL A 241 -4.35 -27.87 16.54
C VAL A 241 -4.32 -27.17 15.19
N LYS A 242 -5.49 -26.86 14.65
CA LYS A 242 -5.69 -26.19 13.37
C LYS A 242 -6.55 -24.95 13.55
N PHE A 243 -6.29 -23.92 12.76
CA PHE A 243 -6.94 -22.62 12.86
C PHE A 243 -7.61 -22.25 11.54
N VAL A 244 -8.62 -21.41 11.64
CA VAL A 244 -9.29 -20.77 10.50
C VAL A 244 -9.00 -19.28 10.50
N ALA A 245 -8.41 -18.80 9.41
CA ALA A 245 -8.23 -17.39 9.15
C ALA A 245 -9.39 -16.85 8.31
N GLY A 246 -10.13 -15.88 8.83
CA GLY A 246 -11.08 -15.09 8.08
C GLY A 246 -10.36 -14.21 7.07
N ALA A 247 -10.30 -14.65 5.81
CA ALA A 247 -9.65 -13.93 4.73
C ALA A 247 -10.45 -12.68 4.34
N ILE A 248 -9.78 -11.54 4.42
CA ILE A 248 -10.28 -10.22 4.05
C ILE A 248 -9.38 -9.72 2.92
N GLY A 249 -9.84 -9.93 1.68
CA GLY A 249 -9.13 -9.45 0.50
C GLY A 249 -9.34 -7.97 0.25
N PRO A 250 -8.58 -7.37 -0.68
CA PRO A 250 -8.77 -5.99 -1.07
C PRO A 250 -10.04 -5.86 -1.91
N THR A 251 -10.90 -4.90 -1.56
CA THR A 251 -12.05 -4.54 -2.41
C THR A 251 -11.62 -4.17 -3.84
N ASN A 252 -12.53 -4.22 -4.81
CA ASN A 252 -12.31 -3.76 -6.19
C ASN A 252 -12.21 -2.21 -6.34
N LYS A 253 -12.26 -1.45 -5.23
CA LYS A 253 -12.11 0.01 -5.18
C LYS A 253 -10.85 0.39 -4.42
N THR A 254 -10.12 1.39 -4.92
CA THR A 254 -8.92 1.97 -4.28
C THR A 254 -9.24 3.29 -3.59
N LEU A 255 -8.61 3.54 -2.45
CA LEU A 255 -8.67 4.80 -1.71
C LEU A 255 -7.47 5.72 -1.97
N SER A 256 -6.32 5.17 -2.39
CA SER A 256 -5.12 5.95 -2.68
C SER A 256 -4.96 6.28 -4.17
N VAL A 257 -5.59 5.51 -5.06
CA VAL A 257 -5.45 5.65 -6.52
C VAL A 257 -6.75 6.13 -7.14
N SER A 258 -6.67 7.14 -8.01
CA SER A 258 -7.84 7.62 -8.75
C SER A 258 -8.26 6.64 -9.85
N PRO A 259 -9.57 6.41 -10.05
CA PRO A 259 -10.07 5.68 -11.22
C PRO A 259 -9.99 6.49 -12.51
N SER A 260 -9.64 7.79 -12.45
CA SER A 260 -9.56 8.68 -13.61
C SER A 260 -8.18 9.35 -13.71
N VAL A 261 -7.54 9.17 -14.86
CA VAL A 261 -6.27 9.84 -15.19
C VAL A 261 -6.45 11.36 -15.30
N GLU A 262 -7.62 11.81 -15.77
CA GLU A 262 -7.93 13.24 -15.95
C GLU A 262 -8.27 13.96 -14.64
N ASN A 263 -8.69 13.21 -13.62
CA ASN A 263 -9.00 13.75 -12.30
C ASN A 263 -8.26 12.97 -11.21
N PRO A 264 -6.97 13.29 -10.95
CA PRO A 264 -6.16 12.58 -9.97
C PRO A 264 -6.68 12.69 -8.52
N ALA A 265 -7.51 13.69 -8.21
CA ALA A 265 -8.10 13.83 -6.88
C ALA A 265 -9.39 13.00 -6.67
N LEU A 266 -9.96 12.42 -7.73
CA LEU A 266 -11.17 11.59 -7.65
C LEU A 266 -10.88 10.28 -6.91
N ARG A 267 -11.85 9.79 -6.14
CA ARG A 267 -11.85 8.44 -5.54
C ARG A 267 -13.16 7.72 -5.87
N GLY A 268 -13.06 6.41 -6.07
CA GLY A 268 -14.20 5.57 -6.44
C GLY A 268 -15.06 5.10 -5.25
N ALA A 269 -14.56 5.33 -4.03
CA ALA A 269 -15.20 5.09 -2.75
C ALA A 269 -14.56 6.01 -1.69
N THR A 270 -15.22 6.18 -0.56
CA THR A 270 -14.73 6.90 0.62
C THR A 270 -14.16 5.94 1.66
N PHE A 271 -13.37 6.47 2.60
CA PHE A 271 -12.82 5.65 3.70
C PHE A 271 -13.93 5.00 4.51
N ASP A 272 -14.99 5.75 4.85
CA ASP A 272 -16.12 5.26 5.63
C ASP A 272 -16.92 4.16 4.92
N GLU A 273 -17.12 4.26 3.60
CA GLU A 273 -17.77 3.20 2.82
C GLU A 273 -16.97 1.89 2.84
N ILE A 274 -15.65 1.99 2.70
CA ILE A 274 -14.74 0.82 2.70
C ILE A 274 -14.64 0.22 4.11
N GLU A 275 -14.51 1.06 5.13
CA GLU A 275 -14.49 0.66 6.54
C GLU A 275 -15.77 -0.08 6.91
N GLN A 276 -16.93 0.46 6.54
CA GLN A 276 -18.23 -0.15 6.85
C GLN A 276 -18.39 -1.51 6.16
N ALA A 277 -17.96 -1.63 4.90
CA ALA A 277 -17.99 -2.91 4.18
C ALA A 277 -17.11 -3.98 4.83
N TYR A 278 -15.95 -3.60 5.37
CA TYR A 278 -15.09 -4.51 6.12
C TYR A 278 -15.66 -4.85 7.50
N TYR A 279 -16.32 -3.92 8.18
CA TYR A 279 -17.00 -4.18 9.45
C TYR A 279 -18.09 -5.25 9.27
N GLU A 280 -18.93 -5.10 8.23
CA GLU A 280 -19.99 -6.06 7.88
C GLU A 280 -19.44 -7.45 7.57
N GLN A 281 -18.34 -7.51 6.82
CA GLN A 281 -17.61 -8.76 6.56
C GLN A 281 -17.11 -9.40 7.86
N ALA A 282 -16.48 -8.61 8.74
CA ALA A 282 -15.95 -9.08 10.01
C ALA A 282 -17.04 -9.65 10.93
N GLU A 283 -18.25 -9.08 10.93
CA GLU A 283 -19.38 -9.61 11.68
C GLU A 283 -19.78 -11.03 11.21
N GLY A 284 -19.84 -11.26 9.90
CA GLY A 284 -20.15 -12.57 9.34
C GLY A 284 -19.07 -13.61 9.67
N LEU A 285 -17.80 -13.26 9.45
CA LEU A 285 -16.65 -14.12 9.76
C LEU A 285 -16.63 -14.50 11.25
N TYR A 286 -16.80 -13.52 12.15
CA TYR A 286 -16.86 -13.77 13.58
C TYR A 286 -18.04 -14.66 13.98
N ALA A 287 -19.21 -14.42 13.42
CA ALA A 287 -20.40 -15.23 13.68
C ALA A 287 -20.22 -16.70 13.26
N GLY A 288 -19.37 -16.97 12.26
CA GLY A 288 -18.98 -18.32 11.87
C GLY A 288 -17.80 -18.91 12.64
N GLY A 289 -17.18 -18.14 13.54
CA GLY A 289 -16.21 -18.64 14.52
C GLY A 289 -14.75 -18.68 14.07
N VAL A 290 -14.32 -17.76 13.20
CA VAL A 290 -12.90 -17.63 12.81
C VAL A 290 -11.99 -17.44 14.03
N ASP A 291 -10.77 -17.97 13.93
CA ASP A 291 -9.76 -17.87 14.99
C ASP A 291 -8.83 -16.66 14.79
N ILE A 292 -8.71 -16.18 13.55
CA ILE A 292 -7.80 -15.13 13.10
C ILE A 292 -8.54 -14.27 12.06
N PHE A 293 -8.29 -12.96 12.03
CA PHE A 293 -8.60 -12.14 10.86
C PHE A 293 -7.33 -11.94 10.03
N LEU A 294 -7.40 -12.22 8.73
CA LEU A 294 -6.29 -12.06 7.80
C LEU A 294 -6.64 -10.99 6.75
N VAL A 295 -6.09 -9.80 6.91
CA VAL A 295 -6.19 -8.73 5.90
C VAL A 295 -5.07 -8.93 4.90
N GLU A 296 -5.40 -9.41 3.71
CA GLU A 296 -4.41 -9.94 2.78
C GLU A 296 -4.44 -9.28 1.40
N THR A 297 -3.41 -9.58 0.60
CA THR A 297 -3.24 -9.09 -0.77
C THR A 297 -3.33 -7.56 -0.86
N ILE A 298 -2.79 -6.86 0.15
CA ILE A 298 -2.90 -5.42 0.25
C ILE A 298 -2.05 -4.77 -0.84
N PHE A 299 -2.72 -4.24 -1.86
CA PHE A 299 -2.10 -3.40 -2.89
C PHE A 299 -2.28 -1.89 -2.63
N ASP A 300 -3.29 -1.52 -1.81
CA ASP A 300 -3.57 -0.15 -1.37
C ASP A 300 -3.58 -0.10 0.16
N THR A 301 -2.57 0.54 0.74
CA THR A 301 -2.43 0.66 2.20
C THR A 301 -3.56 1.42 2.86
N LEU A 302 -4.21 2.37 2.16
CA LEU A 302 -5.32 3.12 2.76
C LEU A 302 -6.57 2.23 2.89
N ASN A 303 -6.81 1.30 1.95
CA ASN A 303 -7.81 0.25 2.12
C ASN A 303 -7.49 -0.66 3.29
N ALA A 304 -6.22 -1.04 3.48
CA ALA A 304 -5.83 -1.84 4.64
C ALA A 304 -6.04 -1.07 5.95
N LYS A 305 -5.76 0.24 5.98
CA LYS A 305 -6.05 1.10 7.13
C LYS A 305 -7.56 1.14 7.44
N ALA A 306 -8.42 1.18 6.42
CA ALA A 306 -9.86 1.08 6.60
C ALA A 306 -10.28 -0.29 7.16
N ALA A 307 -9.69 -1.39 6.64
CA ALA A 307 -9.95 -2.74 7.16
C ALA A 307 -9.55 -2.89 8.63
N VAL A 308 -8.34 -2.45 9.01
CA VAL A 308 -7.90 -2.56 10.40
C VAL A 308 -8.66 -1.61 11.32
N PHE A 309 -9.08 -0.43 10.85
CA PHE A 309 -9.96 0.46 11.61
C PHE A 309 -11.31 -0.21 11.87
N ALA A 310 -11.88 -0.87 10.86
CA ALA A 310 -13.11 -1.64 11.01
C ALA A 310 -12.97 -2.76 12.04
N LEU A 311 -11.84 -3.47 12.03
CA LEU A 311 -11.54 -4.49 13.03
C LEU A 311 -11.37 -3.91 14.45
N GLU A 312 -10.71 -2.76 14.61
CA GLU A 312 -10.59 -2.10 15.92
C GLU A 312 -11.95 -1.67 16.46
N ARG A 313 -12.81 -1.08 15.61
CA ARG A 313 -14.21 -0.76 15.97
C ARG A 313 -14.96 -2.04 16.37
N PHE A 314 -14.86 -3.08 15.56
CA PHE A 314 -15.47 -4.38 15.81
C PHE A 314 -15.02 -4.98 17.15
N PHE A 315 -13.71 -5.00 17.46
CA PHE A 315 -13.20 -5.52 18.73
C PHE A 315 -13.70 -4.70 19.92
N TYR A 316 -13.76 -3.37 19.78
CA TYR A 316 -14.32 -2.52 20.81
C TYR A 316 -15.80 -2.83 21.06
N ASP A 317 -16.58 -3.11 20.02
CA ASP A 317 -18.00 -3.44 20.15
C ASP A 317 -18.22 -4.84 20.73
N LYS A 318 -17.42 -5.84 20.33
CA LYS A 318 -17.51 -7.21 20.86
C LYS A 318 -16.81 -7.39 22.22
N LYS A 319 -16.02 -6.41 22.66
CA LYS A 319 -15.18 -6.47 23.88
C LYS A 319 -14.22 -7.66 23.91
N LEU A 320 -13.82 -8.13 22.73
CA LEU A 320 -12.96 -9.29 22.55
C LEU A 320 -12.03 -9.00 21.38
N ARG A 321 -10.73 -9.23 21.58
CA ARG A 321 -9.74 -9.12 20.53
C ARG A 321 -9.38 -10.48 19.97
N ILE A 322 -9.37 -10.55 18.64
CA ILE A 322 -8.96 -11.72 17.86
C ILE A 322 -7.61 -11.39 17.20
N PRO A 323 -6.69 -12.37 17.06
CA PRO A 323 -5.44 -12.17 16.33
C PRO A 323 -5.68 -11.61 14.94
N VAL A 324 -4.93 -10.56 14.57
CA VAL A 324 -4.95 -9.98 13.23
C VAL A 324 -3.62 -10.28 12.54
N MET A 325 -3.69 -10.89 11.37
CA MET A 325 -2.58 -11.05 10.44
C MET A 325 -2.76 -10.08 9.28
N ILE A 326 -1.67 -9.48 8.82
CA ILE A 326 -1.68 -8.49 7.73
C ILE A 326 -0.69 -8.94 6.67
N SER A 327 -1.11 -9.00 5.40
CA SER A 327 -0.24 -9.36 4.28
C SER A 327 -0.29 -8.34 3.15
N GLY A 328 0.87 -7.76 2.85
CA GLY A 328 1.05 -6.84 1.73
C GLY A 328 1.36 -7.55 0.41
N THR A 329 1.11 -6.88 -0.71
CA THR A 329 1.53 -7.36 -2.04
C THR A 329 2.46 -6.36 -2.70
N ILE A 330 3.68 -6.81 -2.98
CA ILE A 330 4.64 -6.07 -3.79
C ILE A 330 4.46 -6.49 -5.25
N VAL A 331 4.14 -5.54 -6.12
CA VAL A 331 3.67 -5.86 -7.48
C VAL A 331 4.80 -6.24 -8.43
N ASP A 332 6.02 -5.76 -8.17
CA ASP A 332 7.17 -6.02 -9.02
C ASP A 332 8.51 -5.86 -8.27
N ASN A 333 9.61 -5.99 -9.03
CA ASN A 333 10.96 -5.93 -8.48
C ASN A 333 11.39 -4.54 -7.98
N SER A 334 10.59 -3.48 -8.18
CA SER A 334 10.81 -2.14 -7.60
C SER A 334 10.63 -2.12 -6.08
N GLY A 335 9.91 -3.10 -5.52
CA GLY A 335 9.69 -3.19 -4.07
C GLY A 335 8.59 -2.32 -3.54
N ARG A 336 7.62 -1.96 -4.38
CA ARG A 336 6.49 -1.11 -4.03
C ARG A 336 5.15 -1.87 -4.16
N THR A 337 4.18 -1.48 -3.35
CA THR A 337 2.78 -1.83 -3.54
C THR A 337 2.23 -1.18 -4.81
N LEU A 338 0.99 -1.50 -5.21
CA LEU A 338 0.34 -0.80 -6.33
C LEU A 338 0.16 0.70 -6.05
N SER A 339 -0.12 1.06 -4.78
CA SER A 339 -0.13 2.46 -4.32
C SER A 339 1.25 3.11 -4.26
N GLY A 340 2.32 2.43 -4.67
CA GLY A 340 3.68 2.97 -4.75
C GLY A 340 4.46 2.94 -3.44
N GLN A 341 3.92 2.34 -2.37
CA GLN A 341 4.53 2.39 -1.05
C GLN A 341 5.60 1.30 -0.90
N THR A 342 6.76 1.67 -0.35
CA THR A 342 7.83 0.73 -0.04
C THR A 342 7.49 -0.17 1.15
N ASN A 343 8.15 -1.31 1.27
CA ASN A 343 7.88 -2.30 2.32
C ASN A 343 7.98 -1.75 3.77
N GLU A 344 9.05 -1.03 4.12
CA GLU A 344 9.17 -0.46 5.47
C GLU A 344 8.17 0.68 5.71
N ALA A 345 7.82 1.47 4.69
CA ALA A 345 6.77 2.47 4.78
C ALA A 345 5.38 1.83 5.03
N PHE A 346 5.11 0.70 4.38
CA PHE A 346 3.91 -0.09 4.62
C PHE A 346 3.85 -0.56 6.08
N TRP A 347 4.93 -1.14 6.60
CA TRP A 347 5.00 -1.51 8.02
C TRP A 347 4.77 -0.32 8.96
N ASN A 348 5.44 0.81 8.73
CA ASN A 348 5.22 2.03 9.51
C ASN A 348 3.74 2.46 9.49
N SER A 349 3.06 2.31 8.36
CA SER A 349 1.65 2.70 8.18
C SER A 349 0.67 1.82 8.95
N VAL A 350 0.99 0.55 9.20
CA VAL A 350 0.07 -0.42 9.84
C VAL A 350 0.50 -0.90 11.22
N SER A 351 1.75 -0.66 11.64
CA SER A 351 2.30 -1.15 12.93
C SER A 351 1.54 -0.68 14.18
N HIS A 352 0.77 0.41 14.07
CA HIS A 352 -0.02 0.99 15.15
C HIS A 352 -1.11 0.04 15.67
N VAL A 353 -1.62 -0.88 14.85
CA VAL A 353 -2.64 -1.85 15.29
C VAL A 353 -2.08 -3.06 16.02
N LYS A 354 -0.74 -3.16 16.13
CA LYS A 354 -0.03 -4.27 16.78
C LYS A 354 -0.51 -5.63 16.27
N PRO A 355 -0.40 -5.88 14.94
CA PRO A 355 -0.84 -7.14 14.37
C PRO A 355 -0.06 -8.30 14.99
N PHE A 356 -0.70 -9.46 15.04
CA PHE A 356 -0.08 -10.69 15.52
C PHE A 356 1.04 -11.13 14.58
N ALA A 357 0.82 -11.02 13.26
CA ALA A 357 1.84 -11.26 12.25
C ALA A 357 1.71 -10.30 11.06
N ILE A 358 2.83 -10.00 10.40
CA ILE A 358 2.92 -9.20 9.18
C ILE A 358 3.64 -10.01 8.09
N GLY A 359 3.18 -9.94 6.86
CA GLY A 359 3.72 -10.76 5.79
C GLY A 359 3.58 -10.15 4.41
N LEU A 360 4.00 -10.92 3.42
CA LEU A 360 3.77 -10.62 2.02
C LEU A 360 3.20 -11.84 1.28
N ASN A 361 2.35 -11.58 0.29
CA ASN A 361 1.78 -12.61 -0.56
C ASN A 361 1.49 -12.13 -1.99
N CYS A 362 1.28 -13.11 -2.86
CA CYS A 362 0.91 -12.92 -4.26
C CYS A 362 1.95 -12.12 -5.09
N ALA A 363 1.59 -11.84 -6.34
CA ALA A 363 2.33 -11.14 -7.42
C ALA A 363 3.69 -11.73 -7.81
N LEU A 364 4.52 -12.10 -6.85
CA LEU A 364 5.88 -12.55 -7.02
C LEU A 364 6.05 -14.02 -6.60
N GLY A 365 7.02 -14.68 -7.21
CA GLY A 365 7.50 -15.98 -6.76
C GLY A 365 8.47 -15.84 -5.58
N ALA A 366 8.83 -16.97 -4.97
CA ALA A 366 9.70 -17.02 -3.79
C ALA A 366 11.02 -16.26 -3.98
N LYS A 367 11.71 -16.47 -5.11
CA LYS A 367 13.00 -15.83 -5.44
C LYS A 367 12.98 -14.31 -5.34
N ASP A 368 11.95 -13.68 -5.91
CA ASP A 368 11.84 -12.21 -5.94
C ASP A 368 11.45 -11.64 -4.57
N MET A 369 10.72 -12.40 -3.75
CA MET A 369 10.23 -11.96 -2.44
C MET A 369 11.30 -11.97 -1.34
N ILE A 370 12.40 -12.73 -1.48
CA ILE A 370 13.45 -12.86 -0.45
C ILE A 370 13.94 -11.52 0.08
N LYS A 371 14.30 -10.59 -0.81
CA LYS A 371 14.84 -9.27 -0.43
C LYS A 371 13.82 -8.42 0.33
N PHE A 372 12.54 -8.56 0.01
CA PHE A 372 11.47 -7.81 0.66
C PHE A 372 11.15 -8.39 2.03
N ILE A 373 11.01 -9.70 2.13
CA ILE A 373 10.84 -10.37 3.42
C ILE A 373 12.03 -10.13 4.35
N ALA A 374 13.26 -10.07 3.84
CA ALA A 374 14.43 -9.71 4.64
C ALA A 374 14.33 -8.30 5.24
N ASN A 375 13.86 -7.32 4.46
CA ASN A 375 13.64 -5.96 4.95
C ASN A 375 12.54 -5.92 6.02
N LEU A 376 11.40 -6.57 5.77
CA LEU A 376 10.29 -6.63 6.73
C LEU A 376 10.69 -7.35 8.03
N SER A 377 11.41 -8.46 7.90
CA SER A 377 11.98 -9.23 9.01
C SER A 377 12.90 -8.40 9.90
N LYS A 378 13.56 -7.39 9.36
CA LYS A 378 14.42 -6.49 10.13
C LYS A 378 13.65 -5.43 10.92
N CYS A 379 12.52 -4.95 10.41
CA CYS A 379 11.81 -3.81 11.00
C CYS A 379 10.51 -4.17 11.75
N ALA A 380 9.96 -5.37 11.57
CA ALA A 380 8.72 -5.80 12.23
C ALA A 380 8.94 -6.35 13.65
N ASP A 381 8.22 -5.78 14.63
CA ASP A 381 8.20 -6.22 16.04
C ASP A 381 7.25 -7.40 16.32
N CYS A 382 6.65 -7.97 15.28
CA CYS A 382 5.72 -9.10 15.34
C CYS A 382 6.24 -10.33 14.56
N TRP A 383 5.42 -11.37 14.47
CA TRP A 383 5.73 -12.56 13.66
C TRP A 383 5.73 -12.21 12.17
N VAL A 384 6.61 -12.85 11.39
CA VAL A 384 6.73 -12.57 9.95
C VAL A 384 6.34 -13.77 9.11
N PHE A 385 5.55 -13.60 8.06
CA PHE A 385 5.13 -14.71 7.20
C PHE A 385 5.19 -14.36 5.71
N CYS A 386 5.19 -15.39 4.86
CA CYS A 386 5.26 -15.23 3.41
C CYS A 386 4.47 -16.34 2.73
N TYR A 387 3.73 -16.05 1.67
CA TYR A 387 3.07 -17.09 0.88
C TYR A 387 3.10 -16.71 -0.62
N PRO A 388 4.23 -17.02 -1.30
CA PRO A 388 4.47 -16.62 -2.68
C PRO A 388 3.58 -17.38 -3.68
N ASN A 389 3.52 -16.89 -4.92
CA ASN A 389 2.95 -17.64 -6.04
C ASN A 389 3.84 -18.83 -6.42
N ALA A 390 3.26 -19.82 -7.10
CA ALA A 390 3.98 -20.93 -7.72
C ALA A 390 4.70 -20.48 -9.03
N GLY A 391 5.59 -19.50 -8.91
CA GLY A 391 6.21 -18.80 -10.02
C GLY A 391 5.29 -17.77 -10.68
N LEU A 392 5.68 -17.28 -11.86
CA LEU A 392 4.85 -16.40 -12.68
C LEU A 392 3.87 -17.22 -13.53
N PRO A 393 2.66 -16.68 -13.82
CA PRO A 393 1.72 -17.36 -14.69
C PRO A 393 2.28 -17.52 -16.10
N ASN A 394 2.01 -18.66 -16.73
CA ASN A 394 2.35 -18.94 -18.12
C ASN A 394 1.40 -18.21 -19.09
N ALA A 395 1.65 -18.32 -20.39
CA ALA A 395 0.87 -17.62 -21.44
C ALA A 395 -0.63 -17.97 -21.44
N MET A 396 -1.03 -19.08 -20.81
CA MET A 396 -2.42 -19.53 -20.68
C MET A 396 -3.02 -19.17 -19.30
N GLY A 397 -2.30 -18.42 -18.47
CA GLY A 397 -2.72 -18.02 -17.11
C GLY A 397 -2.55 -19.12 -16.06
N GLY A 398 -1.93 -20.25 -16.40
CA GLY A 398 -1.66 -21.36 -15.47
C GLY A 398 -0.29 -21.24 -14.77
N TYR A 399 -0.04 -22.10 -13.80
CA TYR A 399 1.22 -22.15 -13.03
C TYR A 399 1.85 -23.54 -13.17
N ASP A 400 3.11 -23.57 -13.61
CA ASP A 400 3.82 -24.81 -13.95
C ASP A 400 4.75 -25.31 -12.83
N GLN A 401 5.16 -24.42 -11.91
CA GLN A 401 6.12 -24.73 -10.84
C GLN A 401 5.56 -25.79 -9.89
N LYS A 402 6.34 -26.85 -9.65
CA LYS A 402 5.97 -27.96 -8.76
C LYS A 402 6.34 -27.68 -7.31
N GLY A 403 5.69 -28.39 -6.39
CA GLY A 403 5.95 -28.26 -4.94
C GLY A 403 7.43 -28.34 -4.55
N PRO A 404 8.21 -29.36 -4.97
CA PRO A 404 9.63 -29.45 -4.67
C PRO A 404 10.46 -28.28 -5.22
N GLU A 405 10.12 -27.80 -6.42
CA GLU A 405 10.80 -26.66 -7.05
C GLU A 405 10.54 -25.36 -6.27
N MET A 406 9.28 -25.10 -5.92
CA MET A 406 8.90 -23.96 -5.09
C MET A 406 9.57 -24.02 -3.71
N ALA A 407 9.63 -25.21 -3.10
CA ALA A 407 10.29 -25.39 -1.81
C ALA A 407 11.80 -25.07 -1.91
N ASP A 408 12.49 -25.55 -2.95
CA ASP A 408 13.89 -25.22 -3.19
C ASP A 408 14.12 -23.71 -3.38
N GLU A 409 13.18 -23.01 -4.02
CA GLU A 409 13.23 -21.54 -4.13
C GLU A 409 12.93 -20.82 -2.80
N CYS A 410 12.17 -21.45 -1.90
CA CYS A 410 11.87 -20.93 -0.57
C CYS A 410 12.98 -21.21 0.45
N ARG A 411 13.91 -22.13 0.16
CA ARG A 411 15.04 -22.50 1.04
C ARG A 411 15.75 -21.29 1.68
N PRO A 412 16.04 -20.19 0.96
CA PRO A 412 16.71 -19.04 1.55
C PRO A 412 15.92 -18.36 2.67
N PHE A 413 14.58 -18.43 2.67
CA PHE A 413 13.77 -17.91 3.78
C PHE A 413 14.09 -18.63 5.10
N PHE A 414 14.29 -19.96 5.03
CA PHE A 414 14.56 -20.80 6.18
C PHE A 414 16.03 -20.71 6.62
N GLU A 415 16.97 -20.80 5.67
CA GLU A 415 18.41 -20.72 5.94
C GLU A 415 18.83 -19.40 6.58
N GLN A 416 18.19 -18.31 6.19
CA GLN A 416 18.48 -16.97 6.71
C GLN A 416 17.58 -16.59 7.91
N GLY A 417 16.67 -17.48 8.34
CA GLY A 417 15.77 -17.23 9.46
C GLY A 417 14.87 -16.00 9.27
N LEU A 418 14.31 -15.83 8.07
CA LEU A 418 13.58 -14.60 7.70
C LEU A 418 12.09 -14.64 8.07
N ILE A 419 11.52 -15.82 8.27
CA ILE A 419 10.08 -16.01 8.47
C ILE A 419 9.77 -16.93 9.65
N ASN A 420 8.56 -16.77 10.16
CA ASN A 420 7.88 -17.57 11.17
C ASN A 420 6.76 -18.42 10.55
N GLY A 421 6.24 -18.04 9.38
CA GLY A 421 5.23 -18.81 8.65
C GLY A 421 5.44 -18.80 7.14
N ILE A 422 5.04 -19.88 6.48
CA ILE A 422 5.11 -20.04 5.03
C ILE A 422 3.80 -20.63 4.51
N GLY A 423 3.36 -20.24 3.33
CA GLY A 423 2.19 -20.82 2.65
C GLY A 423 2.32 -20.71 1.14
N GLY A 424 1.19 -20.74 0.44
CA GLY A 424 1.15 -20.52 -0.99
C GLY A 424 0.02 -19.60 -1.45
N CYS A 425 0.26 -18.81 -2.48
CA CYS A 425 -0.80 -18.05 -3.15
C CYS A 425 -1.09 -18.64 -4.54
N CYS A 426 -1.28 -17.84 -5.58
CA CYS A 426 -1.75 -18.30 -6.89
C CYS A 426 -0.88 -19.43 -7.47
N GLY A 427 -1.53 -20.50 -7.93
CA GLY A 427 -0.88 -21.67 -8.53
C GLY A 427 -0.42 -22.74 -7.54
N THR A 428 -0.46 -22.46 -6.24
CA THR A 428 -0.07 -23.42 -5.21
C THR A 428 -1.23 -24.36 -4.87
N GLY A 429 -0.89 -25.61 -4.54
CA GLY A 429 -1.84 -26.62 -4.10
C GLY A 429 -1.29 -27.48 -2.96
N PRO A 430 -2.01 -28.53 -2.56
CA PRO A 430 -1.59 -29.42 -1.46
C PRO A 430 -0.16 -29.97 -1.62
N GLU A 431 0.27 -30.26 -2.85
CA GLU A 431 1.63 -30.73 -3.12
C GLU A 431 2.72 -29.71 -2.74
N HIS A 432 2.43 -28.41 -2.88
CA HIS A 432 3.35 -27.33 -2.53
C HIS A 432 3.46 -27.18 -1.02
N ILE A 433 2.33 -27.17 -0.30
CA ILE A 433 2.31 -27.06 1.16
C ILE A 433 3.04 -28.25 1.81
N ALA A 434 2.80 -29.46 1.32
CA ALA A 434 3.51 -30.65 1.79
C ALA A 434 5.03 -30.58 1.56
N ALA A 435 5.46 -30.06 0.40
CA ALA A 435 6.88 -29.88 0.09
C ALA A 435 7.55 -28.81 0.98
N LEU A 436 6.88 -27.67 1.20
CA LEU A 436 7.35 -26.60 2.07
C LEU A 436 7.50 -27.09 3.52
N ARG A 437 6.50 -27.80 4.04
CA ARG A 437 6.54 -28.41 5.37
C ARG A 437 7.67 -29.42 5.52
N LYS A 438 7.85 -30.30 4.52
CA LYS A 438 8.94 -31.27 4.53
C LYS A 438 10.31 -30.60 4.57
N MET A 439 10.49 -29.47 3.87
CA MET A 439 11.76 -28.78 3.82
C MET A 439 12.07 -27.99 5.09
N SER A 440 11.07 -27.32 5.66
CA SER A 440 11.27 -26.34 6.73
C SER A 440 11.36 -26.95 8.13
N ILE A 441 11.03 -28.23 8.31
CA ILE A 441 11.05 -28.92 9.62
C ILE A 441 12.42 -28.92 10.31
N ASP A 442 13.51 -28.88 9.53
CA ASP A 442 14.88 -28.93 10.05
C ASP A 442 15.43 -27.54 10.43
N TYR A 443 14.64 -26.47 10.23
CA TYR A 443 15.09 -25.10 10.43
C TYR A 443 14.53 -24.49 11.72
N PRO A 444 15.32 -23.66 12.41
CA PRO A 444 14.87 -23.00 13.64
C PRO A 444 13.87 -21.88 13.33
N VAL A 445 13.05 -21.54 14.33
CA VAL A 445 12.13 -20.40 14.27
C VAL A 445 12.91 -19.09 14.30
N ARG A 446 12.49 -18.12 13.48
CA ARG A 446 12.97 -16.73 13.55
C ARG A 446 12.64 -16.07 14.90
N PRO A 447 13.61 -15.48 15.63
CA PRO A 447 13.29 -14.61 16.76
C PRO A 447 12.65 -13.29 16.27
N LYS A 448 11.69 -12.74 17.02
CA LYS A 448 11.13 -11.40 16.75
C LYS A 448 12.26 -10.35 16.76
N ALA A 449 12.18 -9.38 15.84
CA ALA A 449 13.18 -8.31 15.79
C ALA A 449 13.04 -7.39 17.01
N VAL A 450 14.17 -6.96 17.56
CA VAL A 450 14.21 -5.88 18.54
C VAL A 450 14.30 -4.57 17.76
N VAL A 451 13.30 -3.71 17.92
CA VAL A 451 13.25 -2.40 17.28
C VAL A 451 13.24 -1.28 18.30
N ASP A 452 14.01 -0.24 18.00
CA ASP A 452 14.11 0.94 18.87
C ASP A 452 12.77 1.68 18.96
N PRO A 453 12.39 2.25 20.11
CA PRO A 453 11.15 3.00 20.27
C PRO A 453 11.30 4.44 19.72
N VAL A 454 11.57 4.58 18.43
CA VAL A 454 11.69 5.87 17.74
C VAL A 454 10.41 6.28 17.03
N MET A 455 10.28 7.58 16.73
CA MET A 455 9.19 8.09 15.89
C MET A 455 9.35 7.54 14.47
N ARG A 456 8.31 6.86 14.00
CA ARG A 456 8.24 6.28 12.66
C ARG A 456 7.00 6.80 11.96
N ILE A 457 7.21 7.50 10.86
CA ILE A 457 6.15 7.99 9.99
C ILE A 457 6.46 7.61 8.55
N SER A 458 5.51 7.81 7.64
CA SER A 458 5.66 7.37 6.25
C SER A 458 4.80 8.20 5.30
N GLY A 459 5.38 8.52 4.14
CA GLY A 459 4.63 8.69 2.90
C GLY A 459 4.66 7.38 2.13
N LEU A 460 5.05 7.43 0.86
CA LEU A 460 5.45 6.24 0.09
C LEU A 460 6.79 5.65 0.56
N GLU A 461 7.62 6.46 1.22
CA GLU A 461 8.90 6.06 1.81
C GLU A 461 8.88 6.22 3.33
N PRO A 462 9.66 5.41 4.07
CA PRO A 462 9.70 5.48 5.52
C PRO A 462 10.52 6.69 5.96
N LEU A 463 10.10 7.32 7.05
CA LEU A 463 10.89 8.31 7.77
C LEU A 463 10.94 7.93 9.25
N ASN A 464 12.06 7.32 9.64
CA ASN A 464 12.35 6.92 11.02
C ASN A 464 13.30 7.94 11.65
N TYR A 465 12.85 8.58 12.73
CA TYR A 465 13.56 9.69 13.34
C TYR A 465 14.39 9.26 14.55
N TYR A 466 15.71 9.28 14.41
CA TYR A 466 16.68 8.99 15.47
C TYR A 466 17.32 10.30 15.96
N PRO A 467 16.84 10.91 17.05
CA PRO A 467 17.41 12.17 17.55
C PRO A 467 18.80 11.94 18.14
N ASP A 468 19.76 12.79 17.82
CA ASP A 468 21.06 12.83 18.48
C ASP A 468 21.08 13.91 19.56
N ALA A 469 21.04 13.50 20.83
CA ALA A 469 21.10 14.40 21.98
C ALA A 469 22.37 15.28 21.98
N ASN A 470 23.48 14.81 21.39
CA ASN A 470 24.72 15.55 21.31
C ASN A 470 24.76 16.53 20.13
N SER A 471 23.88 16.35 19.14
CA SER A 471 23.82 17.15 17.91
C SER A 471 22.41 17.19 17.31
N GLN A 472 21.48 17.86 18.01
CA GLN A 472 20.10 18.02 17.54
C GLN A 472 20.00 18.67 16.15
N ARG A 473 20.98 19.51 15.80
CA ARG A 473 21.03 20.18 14.49
C ARG A 473 21.30 19.23 13.34
N SER A 474 22.08 18.17 13.53
CA SER A 474 22.32 17.17 12.46
C SER A 474 21.12 16.24 12.25
N THR A 475 20.24 16.15 13.25
CA THR A 475 18.99 15.39 13.19
C THR A 475 17.78 16.34 13.20
N PHE A 476 17.89 17.51 12.57
CA PHE A 476 16.76 18.44 12.50
C PHE A 476 15.83 18.07 11.34
N LEU A 477 14.54 17.88 11.62
CA LEU A 477 13.52 17.62 10.61
C LEU A 477 12.90 18.94 10.12
N ASN A 478 13.12 19.27 8.86
CA ASN A 478 12.42 20.37 8.19
C ASN A 478 10.97 19.98 7.86
N ILE A 479 10.01 20.74 8.39
CA ILE A 479 8.59 20.66 8.01
C ILE A 479 8.30 21.80 7.03
N GLY A 480 7.72 21.49 5.87
CA GLY A 480 7.40 22.46 4.84
C GLY A 480 6.11 23.24 5.15
N GLU A 481 6.26 24.47 5.64
CA GLU A 481 5.16 25.35 6.11
C GLU A 481 4.33 26.05 5.01
N ARG A 482 4.74 26.03 3.74
CA ARG A 482 4.16 26.92 2.71
C ARG A 482 2.81 26.47 2.17
N CYS A 483 2.37 25.25 2.47
CA CYS A 483 1.05 24.71 2.12
C CYS A 483 0.02 25.05 3.20
N ASN A 484 0.03 26.32 3.62
CA ASN A 484 -0.78 26.83 4.71
C ASN A 484 -1.56 28.07 4.25
N VAL A 485 -2.89 27.97 4.23
CA VAL A 485 -3.75 29.07 3.76
C VAL A 485 -3.62 30.33 4.64
N ALA A 486 -3.37 30.19 5.94
CA ALA A 486 -3.17 31.32 6.83
C ALA A 486 -1.77 31.96 6.67
N GLY A 487 -0.73 31.14 6.43
CA GLY A 487 0.67 31.57 6.42
C GLY A 487 1.24 31.97 5.06
N SER A 488 0.65 31.52 3.95
CA SER A 488 1.22 31.67 2.60
C SER A 488 0.26 32.35 1.63
N ILE A 489 0.54 33.62 1.31
CA ILE A 489 -0.28 34.44 0.39
C ILE A 489 -0.44 33.76 -0.98
N MET A 490 0.63 33.15 -1.50
CA MET A 490 0.60 32.48 -2.80
C MET A 490 -0.25 31.21 -2.77
N TYR A 491 -0.17 30.44 -1.69
CA TYR A 491 -0.94 29.21 -1.51
C TYR A 491 -2.42 29.52 -1.28
N LYS A 492 -2.72 30.47 -0.38
CA LYS A 492 -4.08 30.97 -0.16
C LYS A 492 -4.77 31.37 -1.46
N LYS A 493 -4.08 32.18 -2.28
CA LYS A 493 -4.61 32.58 -3.57
C LYS A 493 -4.91 31.38 -4.48
N ALA A 494 -3.98 30.42 -4.56
CA ALA A 494 -4.18 29.23 -5.38
C ALA A 494 -5.41 28.41 -4.93
N ILE A 495 -5.57 28.17 -3.63
CA ILE A 495 -6.70 27.42 -3.08
C ILE A 495 -8.04 28.17 -3.29
N VAL A 496 -8.10 29.46 -2.99
CA VAL A 496 -9.31 30.29 -3.16
C VAL A 496 -9.71 30.40 -4.63
N ASP A 497 -8.74 30.52 -5.55
CA ASP A 497 -8.98 30.58 -6.99
C ASP A 497 -9.29 29.20 -7.60
N GLY A 498 -9.19 28.11 -6.83
CA GLY A 498 -9.39 26.74 -7.30
C GLY A 498 -8.24 26.19 -8.17
N ASP A 499 -7.08 26.83 -8.15
CA ASP A 499 -5.86 26.46 -8.87
C ASP A 499 -5.03 25.44 -8.06
N TYR A 500 -5.55 24.20 -8.00
CA TYR A 500 -4.93 23.10 -7.26
C TYR A 500 -3.59 22.64 -7.86
N GLU A 501 -3.37 22.85 -9.17
CA GLU A 501 -2.08 22.57 -9.82
C GLU A 501 -0.97 23.47 -9.27
N LYS A 502 -1.25 24.77 -9.15
CA LYS A 502 -0.30 25.70 -8.54
C LYS A 502 -0.08 25.41 -7.06
N ALA A 503 -1.12 25.01 -6.33
CA ALA A 503 -0.99 24.59 -4.93
C ALA A 503 -0.08 23.35 -4.80
N ALA A 504 -0.24 22.36 -5.69
CA ALA A 504 0.62 21.16 -5.72
C ALA A 504 2.06 21.50 -6.11
N ALA A 505 2.28 22.45 -7.03
CA ALA A 505 3.61 22.92 -7.37
C ALA A 505 4.34 23.59 -6.18
N ILE A 506 3.60 24.23 -5.27
CA ILE A 506 4.17 24.75 -4.01
C ILE A 506 4.62 23.59 -3.12
N ALA A 507 3.79 22.55 -2.95
CA ALA A 507 4.15 21.35 -2.18
C ALA A 507 5.40 20.67 -2.75
N MET A 508 5.41 20.40 -4.05
CA MET A 508 6.53 19.82 -4.79
C MET A 508 7.84 20.58 -4.55
N LYS A 509 7.80 21.91 -4.69
CA LYS A 509 8.97 22.75 -4.48
C LYS A 509 9.52 22.64 -3.07
N GLN A 510 8.69 22.46 -2.05
CA GLN A 510 9.16 22.27 -0.68
C GLN A 510 9.89 20.94 -0.51
N VAL A 511 9.36 19.85 -1.07
CA VAL A 511 10.03 18.54 -1.06
C VAL A 511 11.39 18.62 -1.77
N GLN A 512 11.43 19.24 -2.96
CA GLN A 512 12.68 19.46 -3.71
C GLN A 512 13.69 20.35 -2.98
N GLN A 513 13.21 21.23 -2.09
CA GLN A 513 14.03 22.10 -1.25
C GLN A 513 14.44 21.47 0.10
N GLY A 514 14.15 20.18 0.32
CA GLY A 514 14.59 19.43 1.49
C GLY A 514 13.61 19.42 2.66
N ALA A 515 12.32 19.64 2.42
CA ALA A 515 11.28 19.31 3.40
C ALA A 515 11.21 17.79 3.60
N HIS A 516 11.26 17.36 4.86
CA HIS A 516 11.12 15.95 5.24
C HIS A 516 9.67 15.55 5.48
N VAL A 517 8.82 16.52 5.82
CA VAL A 517 7.37 16.41 6.04
C VAL A 517 6.72 17.64 5.45
N LEU A 518 5.52 17.52 4.88
CA LEU A 518 4.73 18.67 4.41
C LEU A 518 3.62 19.00 5.40
N ASP A 519 3.58 20.24 5.86
CA ASP A 519 2.44 20.79 6.60
C ASP A 519 1.33 21.18 5.62
N ILE A 520 0.09 20.76 5.88
CA ILE A 520 -1.07 21.06 5.04
C ILE A 520 -2.15 21.67 5.91
N ASN A 521 -2.47 22.94 5.65
CA ASN A 521 -3.49 23.68 6.37
C ASN A 521 -4.49 24.34 5.41
N MET A 522 -5.77 24.05 5.62
CA MET A 522 -6.92 24.52 4.85
C MET A 522 -7.90 25.38 5.67
N ASP A 523 -7.43 26.00 6.76
CA ASP A 523 -8.27 26.82 7.62
C ASP A 523 -8.40 28.24 7.06
N ASP A 524 -9.55 28.53 6.45
CA ASP A 524 -9.94 29.90 6.09
C ASP A 524 -11.47 30.03 6.02
N GLY A 525 -11.99 31.24 6.30
CA GLY A 525 -13.44 31.50 6.24
C GLY A 525 -14.01 31.53 4.82
N LEU A 526 -13.17 31.57 3.79
CA LEU A 526 -13.57 31.66 2.38
C LEU A 526 -13.67 30.29 1.68
N ILE A 527 -13.29 29.19 2.33
CA ILE A 527 -13.27 27.85 1.73
C ILE A 527 -13.99 26.82 2.62
N GLU A 528 -14.46 25.75 1.99
CA GLU A 528 -15.00 24.58 2.69
C GLU A 528 -13.81 23.67 3.04
N GLY A 529 -13.45 23.62 4.33
CA GLY A 529 -12.19 23.06 4.80
C GLY A 529 -12.08 21.54 4.63
N VAL A 530 -13.19 20.80 4.80
CA VAL A 530 -13.19 19.33 4.64
C VAL A 530 -12.92 18.97 3.19
N SER A 531 -13.71 19.51 2.27
CA SER A 531 -13.57 19.27 0.84
C SER A 531 -12.22 19.76 0.31
N ALA A 532 -11.72 20.90 0.78
CA ALA A 532 -10.41 21.41 0.37
C ALA A 532 -9.28 20.49 0.84
N MET A 533 -9.30 20.05 2.10
CA MET A 533 -8.31 19.12 2.66
C MET A 533 -8.32 17.80 1.90
N THR A 534 -9.48 17.14 1.82
CA THR A 534 -9.63 15.85 1.13
C THR A 534 -9.19 15.94 -0.33
N LYS A 535 -9.62 16.97 -1.07
CA LYS A 535 -9.24 17.15 -2.48
C LYS A 535 -7.74 17.35 -2.65
N PHE A 536 -7.12 18.18 -1.81
CA PHE A 536 -5.70 18.49 -1.94
C PHE A 536 -4.84 17.29 -1.53
N VAL A 537 -5.14 16.62 -0.42
CA VAL A 537 -4.42 15.40 -0.01
C VAL A 537 -4.54 14.32 -1.08
N ASN A 538 -5.73 14.07 -1.64
CA ASN A 538 -5.92 13.10 -2.72
C ASN A 538 -5.09 13.44 -3.97
N LEU A 539 -4.95 14.74 -4.28
CA LEU A 539 -4.09 15.20 -5.35
C LEU A 539 -2.62 14.94 -5.05
N LEU A 540 -2.14 15.28 -3.85
CA LEU A 540 -0.73 15.10 -3.48
C LEU A 540 -0.34 13.61 -3.41
N VAL A 541 -1.25 12.74 -2.94
CA VAL A 541 -1.05 11.28 -2.93
C VAL A 541 -0.86 10.72 -4.34
N SER A 542 -1.43 11.37 -5.36
CA SER A 542 -1.32 10.92 -6.75
C SER A 542 0.02 11.29 -7.40
N ASP A 543 0.82 12.15 -6.76
CA ASP A 543 2.15 12.53 -7.22
C ASP A 543 3.22 11.77 -6.41
N PRO A 544 3.98 10.83 -7.02
CA PRO A 544 4.96 10.01 -6.31
C PRO A 544 6.13 10.80 -5.69
N GLU A 545 6.49 11.97 -6.24
CA GLU A 545 7.59 12.78 -5.70
C GLU A 545 7.13 13.54 -4.45
N ILE A 546 5.89 14.05 -4.45
CA ILE A 546 5.30 14.73 -3.29
C ILE A 546 4.96 13.71 -2.20
N SER A 547 4.24 12.65 -2.54
CA SER A 547 3.76 11.63 -1.60
C SER A 547 4.86 10.73 -1.04
N ARG A 548 6.10 10.82 -1.56
CA ARG A 548 7.28 10.22 -0.95
C ARG A 548 7.43 10.58 0.53
N VAL A 549 7.16 11.84 0.88
CA VAL A 549 7.27 12.33 2.27
C VAL A 549 5.93 12.24 3.01
N PRO A 550 5.94 12.09 4.35
CA PRO A 550 4.72 12.15 5.16
C PRO A 550 4.05 13.52 5.12
N PHE A 551 2.76 13.56 5.39
CA PHE A 551 1.97 14.79 5.55
C PHE A 551 1.64 15.03 7.03
N MET A 552 1.73 16.29 7.44
CA MET A 552 1.26 16.82 8.72
C MET A 552 -0.05 17.56 8.43
N ILE A 553 -1.16 16.97 8.85
CA ILE A 553 -2.49 17.56 8.68
C ILE A 553 -2.69 18.59 9.78
N ASP A 554 -2.74 19.87 9.40
CA ASP A 554 -2.84 21.01 10.31
C ASP A 554 -4.20 21.70 10.17
N SER A 555 -4.98 21.67 11.25
CA SER A 555 -6.22 22.42 11.38
C SER A 555 -6.58 22.62 12.84
N SER A 556 -7.19 23.77 13.13
CA SER A 556 -7.83 24.06 14.41
C SER A 556 -9.16 23.31 14.61
N LYS A 557 -9.69 22.68 13.56
CA LYS A 557 -10.98 21.98 13.55
C LYS A 557 -10.77 20.47 13.36
N PHE A 558 -11.15 19.69 14.36
CA PHE A 558 -10.91 18.24 14.36
C PHE A 558 -11.49 17.49 13.15
N HIS A 559 -12.69 17.85 12.67
CA HIS A 559 -13.30 17.21 11.51
C HIS A 559 -12.53 17.45 10.19
N ILE A 560 -11.68 18.48 10.12
CA ILE A 560 -10.76 18.67 8.98
C ILE A 560 -9.53 17.78 9.13
N VAL A 561 -9.03 17.62 10.37
CA VAL A 561 -7.95 16.68 10.68
C VAL A 561 -8.36 15.23 10.40
N GLU A 562 -9.58 14.86 10.76
CA GLU A 562 -10.15 13.53 10.51
C GLU A 562 -10.34 13.24 9.02
N ALA A 563 -10.61 14.28 8.21
CA ALA A 563 -10.82 14.14 6.77
C ALA A 563 -9.52 14.08 5.93
N GLY A 564 -8.38 14.50 6.50
CA GLY A 564 -7.05 14.47 5.86
C GLY A 564 -6.26 13.24 6.26
#